data_AF-A0A0X3NZ47-F1
#
_entry.id   AF-A0A0X3NZ47-F1
#
_cell.length_a   1.000
_cell.length_b   1.000
_cell.length_c   1.000
_cell.angle_alpha   90.00
_cell.angle_beta   90.00
_cell.angle_gamma   90.00
#
_symmetry.space_group_name_H-M   'P 1'
#
loop_
_entity.id
_entity.type
_entity.pdbx_description
1 polymer ?
#
loop_
_entity_poly.entity_id
_entity_poly.type
_entity_poly.pdbx_seq_one_letter_code
_entity_poly.pdbx_strand_id
1 'polypeptide(L)'
;MEQKPDSVKFKIFSPDGEDGFPGNLTVYVTYRISISSEEQTELSIHYFASVADAICPLNLTNHTYFNLAGHRAGPEGLDRHIACIAADRMLETEPDLTPTGRIQKAGKVDGTDLRKPVSLKEGLRKIHPAPFQGYDEYYIFNQIPEEEAKMSVLEPNSGRCVEVFSDQPGVQFYTGNCLDPKTDPVGKDGYSYPPHSGFCMELQGFPDAVNRSNFPKTFVLPNGKPYIQKTKFVFSF
;
A
#
# COMPACT_ATOMS: atom_id res chain seq x y z
N MET A 1 14.92 18.63 6.20
CA MET A 1 13.99 18.60 5.05
C MET A 1 14.63 19.40 3.94
N GLU A 2 14.75 18.82 2.74
CA GLU A 2 15.18 19.54 1.53
C GLU A 2 13.98 19.71 0.61
N GLN A 3 13.83 20.88 0.00
CA GLN A 3 12.72 21.21 -0.89
C GLN A 3 13.23 21.69 -2.24
N LYS A 4 12.49 21.31 -3.30
CA LYS A 4 12.63 21.78 -4.67
C LYS A 4 11.23 22.14 -5.19
N PRO A 5 11.10 22.84 -6.33
CA PRO A 5 9.78 23.24 -6.85
C PRO A 5 8.78 22.10 -7.01
N ASP A 6 9.26 20.90 -7.33
CA ASP A 6 8.47 19.71 -7.66
C ASP A 6 8.62 18.56 -6.64
N SER A 7 9.41 18.73 -5.58
CA SER A 7 9.77 17.63 -4.70
C SER A 7 10.19 18.05 -3.30
N VAL A 8 10.00 17.16 -2.34
CA VAL A 8 10.43 17.31 -0.95
C VAL A 8 11.07 16.03 -0.44
N LYS A 9 12.21 16.16 0.23
CA LYS A 9 12.94 15.06 0.85
C LYS A 9 12.94 15.20 2.37
N PHE A 10 12.36 14.22 3.02
CA PHE A 10 12.37 14.05 4.47
C PHE A 10 13.54 13.17 4.88
N LYS A 11 14.01 13.37 6.10
CA LYS A 11 15.04 12.54 6.75
C LYS A 11 14.55 12.23 8.16
N ILE A 12 14.66 10.99 8.56
CA ILE A 12 14.56 10.57 9.96
C ILE A 12 15.79 9.74 10.33
N PHE A 13 16.20 9.86 11.58
CA PHE A 13 17.21 9.02 12.19
C PHE A 13 16.52 8.23 13.30
N SER A 14 16.63 6.90 13.21
CA SER A 14 16.12 5.95 14.19
C SER A 14 17.35 5.36 14.90
N PRO A 15 17.58 5.70 16.19
CA PRO A 15 18.72 5.20 16.93
C PRO A 15 18.62 3.70 17.19
N ASP A 16 19.75 3.05 17.44
CA ASP A 16 19.79 1.65 17.87
C ASP A 16 18.85 1.40 19.07
N GLY A 17 17.99 0.37 18.95
CA GLY A 17 17.02 -0.03 19.95
C GLY A 17 15.69 0.72 19.90
N GLU A 18 15.49 1.69 19.01
CA GLU A 18 14.18 2.34 18.80
C GLU A 18 13.13 1.29 18.39
N ASP A 19 12.02 1.25 19.13
CA ASP A 19 10.97 0.21 19.01
C ASP A 19 11.48 -1.24 19.03
N GLY A 20 12.69 -1.46 19.58
CA GLY A 20 13.35 -2.77 19.65
C GLY A 20 14.11 -3.18 18.39
N PHE A 21 14.22 -2.32 17.37
CA PHE A 21 14.98 -2.61 16.15
C PHE A 21 16.48 -2.30 16.33
N PRO A 22 17.38 -3.18 15.83
CA PRO A 22 18.81 -2.99 15.96
C PRO A 22 19.37 -2.01 14.91
N GLY A 23 20.38 -1.26 15.32
CA GLY A 23 21.25 -0.45 14.47
C GLY A 23 20.79 0.99 14.30
N ASN A 24 21.77 1.88 14.15
CA ASN A 24 21.55 3.30 13.89
C ASN A 24 21.13 3.52 12.42
N LEU A 25 19.81 3.55 12.19
CA LEU A 25 19.19 3.62 10.87
C LEU A 25 18.93 5.07 10.45
N THR A 26 19.36 5.45 9.25
CA THR A 26 18.97 6.71 8.61
C THR A 26 18.06 6.41 7.42
N VAL A 27 16.87 7.01 7.41
CA VAL A 27 15.90 6.88 6.32
C VAL A 27 15.69 8.24 5.66
N TYR A 28 15.60 8.23 4.33
CA TYR A 28 15.14 9.35 3.53
C TYR A 28 13.93 8.93 2.71
N VAL A 29 12.92 9.81 2.67
CA VAL A 29 11.74 9.64 1.82
C VAL A 29 11.62 10.88 0.96
N THR A 30 11.65 10.69 -0.35
CA THR A 30 11.51 11.78 -1.33
C THR A 30 10.17 11.64 -2.03
N TYR A 31 9.32 12.65 -1.89
CA TYR A 31 8.09 12.79 -2.65
C TYR A 31 8.34 13.74 -3.81
N ARG A 32 7.88 13.39 -5.00
CA ARG A 32 7.96 14.24 -6.19
C ARG A 32 6.64 14.19 -6.95
N ILE A 33 6.19 15.37 -7.39
CA ILE A 33 5.04 15.50 -8.28
C ILE A 33 5.57 15.87 -9.68
N SER A 34 5.09 15.17 -10.70
CA SER A 34 5.33 15.51 -12.10
C SER A 34 4.00 15.61 -12.83
N ILE A 35 3.87 16.59 -13.71
CA ILE A 35 2.68 16.80 -14.53
C ILE A 35 3.08 16.51 -15.98
N SER A 36 2.55 15.44 -16.55
CA SER A 36 2.85 15.01 -17.93
C SER A 36 1.87 15.61 -18.93
N SER A 37 0.63 15.86 -18.52
CA SER A 37 -0.41 16.56 -19.29
C SER A 37 -1.41 17.25 -18.35
N GLU A 38 -2.37 18.00 -18.90
CA GLU A 38 -3.46 18.58 -18.10
C GLU A 38 -4.30 17.51 -17.38
N GLU A 39 -4.33 16.29 -17.93
CA GLU A 39 -5.17 15.18 -17.46
C GLU A 39 -4.38 14.11 -16.70
N GLN A 40 -3.07 14.27 -16.55
CA GLN A 40 -2.23 13.25 -15.91
C GLN A 40 -1.21 13.85 -14.95
N THR A 41 -1.24 13.38 -13.71
CA THR A 41 -0.32 13.77 -12.65
C THR A 41 0.31 12.53 -12.03
N GLU A 42 1.63 12.54 -11.92
CA GLU A 42 2.42 11.50 -11.27
C GLU A 42 2.84 11.96 -9.87
N LEU A 43 2.61 11.13 -8.87
CA LEU A 43 3.24 11.19 -7.55
C LEU A 43 4.22 10.03 -7.42
N SER A 44 5.52 10.32 -7.39
CA SER A 44 6.57 9.35 -7.07
C SER A 44 7.05 9.47 -5.63
N ILE A 45 7.27 8.32 -4.98
CA ILE A 45 7.81 8.19 -3.64
C ILE A 45 9.05 7.29 -3.71
N HIS A 46 10.19 7.86 -3.37
CA HIS A 46 11.47 7.16 -3.34
C HIS A 46 11.96 7.03 -1.89
N TYR A 47 12.22 5.80 -1.47
CA TYR A 47 12.76 5.49 -0.16
C TYR A 47 14.23 5.13 -0.30
N PHE A 48 15.05 5.65 0.60
CA PHE A 48 16.45 5.28 0.74
C PHE A 48 16.74 5.07 2.22
N ALA A 49 17.41 3.98 2.58
CA ALA A 49 17.89 3.80 3.94
C ALA A 49 19.25 3.11 4.02
N SER A 50 19.98 3.43 5.09
CA SER A 50 21.26 2.83 5.43
C SER A 50 21.37 2.68 6.93
N VAL A 51 22.00 1.60 7.39
CA VAL A 51 22.31 1.34 8.80
C VAL A 51 23.82 1.37 9.03
N ALA A 52 24.26 1.90 10.16
CA ALA A 52 25.68 2.13 10.41
C ALA A 52 26.42 0.91 11.00
N ASP A 53 25.77 0.14 11.87
CA ASP A 53 26.47 -0.68 12.87
C ASP A 53 25.83 -2.04 13.19
N ALA A 54 24.55 -2.27 12.88
CA ALA A 54 23.90 -3.57 13.01
C ALA A 54 23.05 -3.94 11.79
N ILE A 55 22.78 -5.24 11.62
CA ILE A 55 21.83 -5.74 10.60
C ILE A 55 20.42 -5.37 11.04
N CYS A 56 19.70 -4.59 10.23
CA CYS A 56 18.37 -4.10 10.57
C CYS A 56 17.32 -4.61 9.57
N PRO A 57 16.25 -5.32 10.00
CA PRO A 57 15.13 -5.61 9.12
C PRO A 57 14.39 -4.31 8.76
N LEU A 58 14.04 -4.14 7.50
CA LEU A 58 13.38 -2.91 7.05
C LEU A 58 12.39 -3.21 5.92
N ASN A 59 11.17 -2.72 6.10
CA ASN A 59 10.12 -2.75 5.09
C ASN A 59 9.32 -1.45 5.18
N LEU A 60 9.42 -0.59 4.17
CA LEU A 60 8.81 0.74 4.18
C LEU A 60 7.62 0.80 3.23
N THR A 61 6.63 1.62 3.58
CA THR A 61 5.48 1.87 2.71
C THR A 61 4.89 3.26 2.95
N ASN A 62 3.85 3.60 2.19
CA ASN A 62 3.02 4.79 2.40
C ASN A 62 1.57 4.36 2.65
N HIS A 63 1.04 4.73 3.81
CA HIS A 63 -0.28 4.30 4.28
C HIS A 63 -1.39 5.33 3.98
N THR A 64 -1.40 5.86 2.74
CA THR A 64 -2.44 6.82 2.33
C THR A 64 -3.79 6.10 2.17
N TYR A 65 -4.84 6.70 2.71
CA TYR A 65 -6.23 6.31 2.45
C TYR A 65 -6.77 7.12 1.27
N PHE A 66 -7.13 6.43 0.20
CA PHE A 66 -7.71 7.00 -1.01
C PHE A 66 -9.23 6.86 -1.02
N ASN A 67 -9.89 7.88 -1.57
CA ASN A 67 -11.27 7.79 -2.04
C ASN A 67 -11.37 8.73 -3.25
N LEU A 68 -11.38 8.16 -4.44
CA LEU A 68 -11.33 8.92 -5.71
C LEU A 68 -12.65 9.66 -5.99
N ALA A 69 -13.75 9.27 -5.33
CA ALA A 69 -14.97 10.07 -5.28
C ALA A 69 -14.84 11.34 -4.41
N GLY A 70 -13.73 11.51 -3.69
CA GLY A 70 -13.47 12.58 -2.74
C GLY A 70 -13.50 12.09 -1.29
N HIS A 71 -12.71 12.72 -0.41
CA HIS A 71 -12.51 12.22 0.95
C HIS A 71 -13.79 12.17 1.81
N ARG A 72 -14.85 12.90 1.46
CA ARG A 72 -16.15 12.88 2.16
C ARG A 72 -17.16 11.90 1.57
N ALA A 73 -16.81 11.17 0.51
CA ALA A 73 -17.74 10.28 -0.16
C ALA A 73 -18.08 9.04 0.67
N GLY A 74 -17.27 8.74 1.69
CA GLY A 74 -17.55 7.67 2.65
C GLY A 74 -17.67 6.28 1.99
N PRO A 75 -18.39 5.36 2.64
CA PRO A 75 -18.58 3.98 2.17
C PRO A 75 -19.26 3.90 0.80
N GLU A 76 -20.25 4.76 0.55
CA GLU A 76 -20.92 4.82 -0.74
C GLU A 76 -19.97 5.22 -1.87
N GLY A 77 -19.00 6.10 -1.57
CA GLY A 77 -17.90 6.44 -2.46
C GLY A 77 -17.01 5.23 -2.74
N LEU A 78 -16.56 4.54 -1.69
CA LEU A 78 -15.70 3.37 -1.80
C LEU A 78 -16.33 2.28 -2.67
N ASP A 79 -17.60 1.94 -2.43
CA ASP A 79 -18.34 0.88 -3.11
C ASP A 79 -18.24 0.92 -4.64
N ARG A 80 -18.22 2.15 -5.20
CA ARG A 80 -18.21 2.36 -6.65
C ARG A 80 -16.85 2.16 -7.29
N HIS A 81 -15.78 2.12 -6.51
CA HIS A 81 -14.44 1.93 -7.05
C HIS A 81 -14.35 0.56 -7.71
N ILE A 82 -13.62 0.50 -8.81
CA ILE A 82 -13.32 -0.71 -9.56
C ILE A 82 -11.83 -0.94 -9.45
N ALA A 83 -11.42 -2.01 -8.77
CA ALA A 83 -10.02 -2.35 -8.55
C ALA A 83 -9.58 -3.49 -9.47
N CYS A 84 -8.34 -3.43 -9.95
CA CYS A 84 -7.69 -4.48 -10.71
C CYS A 84 -6.23 -4.59 -10.25
N ILE A 85 -5.76 -5.79 -9.94
CA ILE A 85 -4.41 -6.06 -9.46
C ILE A 85 -3.81 -7.16 -10.33
N ALA A 86 -2.64 -6.88 -10.92
CA ALA A 86 -1.87 -7.86 -11.68
C ALA A 86 -1.16 -8.83 -10.74
N ALA A 87 -1.94 -9.65 -10.02
CA ALA A 87 -1.46 -10.60 -9.02
C ALA A 87 -2.26 -11.91 -9.10
N ASP A 88 -1.59 -13.02 -9.41
CA ASP A 88 -2.20 -14.35 -9.42
C ASP A 88 -2.12 -15.09 -8.08
N ARG A 89 -1.40 -14.50 -7.12
CA ARG A 89 -1.09 -15.08 -5.82
C ARG A 89 -1.29 -14.07 -4.69
N MET A 90 -1.57 -14.61 -3.51
CA MET A 90 -1.76 -13.88 -2.26
C MET A 90 -1.09 -14.63 -1.12
N LEU A 91 -0.81 -13.96 -0.01
CA LEU A 91 -0.42 -14.65 1.23
C LEU A 91 -1.67 -15.22 1.90
N GLU A 92 -1.57 -16.45 2.42
CA GLU A 92 -2.58 -16.99 3.31
C GLU A 92 -2.29 -16.50 4.73
N THR A 93 -3.32 -15.98 5.41
CA THR A 93 -3.24 -15.43 6.76
C THR A 93 -3.99 -16.29 7.77
N GLU A 94 -3.56 -16.23 9.02
CA GLU A 94 -4.29 -16.73 10.19
C GLU A 94 -5.45 -15.79 10.55
N PRO A 95 -6.38 -16.17 11.46
CA PRO A 95 -7.48 -15.30 11.88
C PRO A 95 -7.06 -13.96 12.51
N ASP A 96 -5.83 -13.86 12.99
CA ASP A 96 -5.23 -12.62 13.52
C ASP A 96 -4.50 -11.79 12.43
N LEU A 97 -4.66 -12.17 11.16
CA LEU A 97 -4.06 -11.57 9.97
C LEU A 97 -2.56 -11.81 9.80
N THR A 98 -1.92 -12.60 10.67
CA THR A 98 -0.51 -12.95 10.48
C THR A 98 -0.35 -13.93 9.31
N PRO A 99 0.62 -13.73 8.40
CA PRO A 99 0.85 -14.69 7.31
C PRO A 99 1.22 -16.07 7.85
N THR A 100 0.55 -17.12 7.38
CA THR A 100 0.86 -18.51 7.74
C THR A 100 2.24 -18.97 7.23
N GLY A 101 2.79 -18.25 6.23
CA GLY A 101 3.94 -18.68 5.42
C GLY A 101 3.54 -19.33 4.10
N ARG A 102 2.26 -19.65 3.88
CA ARG A 102 1.79 -20.22 2.61
C ARG A 102 1.41 -19.14 1.61
N ILE A 103 1.70 -19.42 0.34
CA ILE A 103 1.24 -18.63 -0.81
C ILE A 103 0.07 -19.36 -1.44
N GLN A 104 -1.03 -18.66 -1.67
CA GLN A 104 -2.24 -19.19 -2.28
C GLN A 104 -2.59 -18.46 -3.57
N LYS A 105 -3.44 -19.07 -4.40
CA LYS A 105 -3.96 -18.43 -5.61
C LYS A 105 -4.91 -17.29 -5.25
N ALA A 106 -4.84 -16.18 -5.96
CA ALA A 106 -5.81 -15.09 -5.85
C ALA A 106 -7.23 -15.62 -6.15
N GLY A 107 -8.21 -15.21 -5.34
CA GLY A 107 -9.59 -15.70 -5.43
C GLY A 107 -9.85 -17.06 -4.79
N LYS A 108 -8.89 -17.65 -4.05
CA LYS A 108 -9.16 -18.82 -3.20
C LYS A 108 -10.18 -18.49 -2.10
N VAL A 109 -10.14 -17.25 -1.60
CA VAL A 109 -11.20 -16.67 -0.77
C VAL A 109 -12.19 -15.97 -1.72
N ASP A 110 -13.50 -16.18 -1.52
CA ASP A 110 -14.49 -15.55 -2.39
C ASP A 110 -14.41 -14.01 -2.30
N GLY A 111 -14.57 -13.35 -3.44
CA GLY A 111 -14.43 -11.89 -3.56
C GLY A 111 -13.00 -11.36 -3.66
N THR A 112 -11.95 -12.16 -3.41
CA THR A 112 -10.55 -11.66 -3.45
C THR A 112 -9.86 -11.78 -4.82
N ASP A 113 -10.56 -12.26 -5.86
CA ASP A 113 -10.02 -12.30 -7.22
C ASP A 113 -10.08 -10.93 -7.90
N LEU A 114 -9.01 -10.15 -7.75
CA LEU A 114 -8.87 -8.82 -8.36
C LEU A 114 -8.06 -8.84 -9.67
N ARG A 115 -7.83 -10.02 -10.30
CA ARG A 115 -7.07 -10.13 -11.56
C ARG A 115 -7.76 -9.48 -12.75
N LYS A 116 -9.06 -9.23 -12.62
CA LYS A 116 -9.88 -8.46 -13.56
C LYS A 116 -10.50 -7.29 -12.80
N PRO A 117 -10.91 -6.22 -13.50
CA PRO A 117 -11.63 -5.12 -12.88
C PRO A 117 -12.87 -5.61 -12.13
N VAL A 118 -12.93 -5.39 -10.82
CA VAL A 118 -14.03 -5.78 -9.94
C VAL A 118 -14.47 -4.57 -9.13
N SER A 119 -15.78 -4.33 -9.07
CA SER A 119 -16.34 -3.32 -8.17
C SER A 119 -16.12 -3.74 -6.72
N LEU A 120 -15.61 -2.81 -5.90
CA LEU A 120 -15.39 -3.06 -4.47
C LEU A 120 -16.69 -3.45 -3.76
N LYS A 121 -17.85 -2.87 -4.14
CA LYS A 121 -19.16 -3.29 -3.65
C LYS A 121 -19.42 -4.79 -3.82
N GLU A 122 -19.12 -5.33 -5.00
CA GLU A 122 -19.34 -6.75 -5.27
C GLU A 122 -18.37 -7.63 -4.47
N GLY A 123 -17.10 -7.26 -4.45
CA GLY A 123 -16.06 -8.00 -3.74
C GLY A 123 -16.29 -8.00 -2.23
N LEU A 124 -16.56 -6.84 -1.63
CA LEU A 124 -16.88 -6.71 -0.21
C LEU A 124 -18.08 -7.60 0.16
N ARG A 125 -19.16 -7.57 -0.63
CA ARG A 125 -20.34 -8.43 -0.42
C ARG A 125 -19.99 -9.93 -0.36
N LYS A 126 -19.01 -10.38 -1.16
CA LYS A 126 -18.56 -11.78 -1.20
C LYS A 126 -17.63 -12.15 -0.04
N ILE A 127 -16.82 -11.20 0.43
CA ILE A 127 -15.89 -11.40 1.55
C ILE A 127 -16.62 -11.53 2.89
N HIS A 128 -17.84 -11.00 3.03
CA HIS A 128 -18.66 -11.20 4.23
C HIS A 128 -19.11 -12.68 4.34
N PRO A 129 -18.53 -13.48 5.26
CA PRO A 129 -18.35 -13.12 6.67
C PRO A 129 -16.92 -13.36 7.22
N ALA A 130 -15.89 -12.76 6.62
CA ALA A 130 -14.55 -12.67 7.22
C ALA A 130 -14.55 -11.77 8.49
N PRO A 131 -13.67 -12.01 9.48
CA PRO A 131 -13.66 -11.30 10.76
C PRO A 131 -13.55 -9.77 10.65
N PHE A 132 -12.98 -9.25 9.55
CA PHE A 132 -12.74 -7.81 9.35
C PHE A 132 -13.59 -7.19 8.24
N GLN A 133 -14.63 -7.87 7.72
CA GLN A 133 -15.67 -7.24 6.88
C GLN A 133 -15.18 -6.47 5.62
N GLY A 134 -13.98 -6.76 5.11
CA GLY A 134 -13.46 -6.15 3.89
C GLY A 134 -12.11 -6.72 3.47
N TYR A 135 -11.47 -6.06 2.51
CA TYR A 135 -10.11 -6.44 2.11
C TYR A 135 -9.13 -6.04 3.19
N ASP A 136 -8.24 -6.96 3.54
CA ASP A 136 -7.02 -6.72 4.29
C ASP A 136 -5.99 -7.79 3.89
N GLU A 137 -5.68 -7.79 2.60
CA GLU A 137 -5.00 -8.90 1.96
C GLU A 137 -3.71 -8.46 1.29
N TYR A 138 -2.69 -9.32 1.37
CA TYR A 138 -1.44 -9.10 0.67
C TYR A 138 -1.44 -9.82 -0.68
N TYR A 139 -1.41 -9.06 -1.77
CA TYR A 139 -1.31 -9.56 -3.14
C TYR A 139 0.15 -9.58 -3.61
N ILE A 140 0.59 -10.71 -4.16
CA ILE A 140 1.93 -10.87 -4.74
C ILE A 140 1.85 -10.55 -6.22
N PHE A 141 2.56 -9.50 -6.66
CA PHE A 141 2.51 -9.08 -8.05
C PHE A 141 3.08 -10.13 -9.00
N ASN A 142 2.51 -10.15 -10.20
CA ASN A 142 3.06 -10.86 -11.34
C ASN A 142 4.33 -10.16 -11.84
N GLN A 143 5.20 -10.94 -12.46
CA GLN A 143 6.32 -10.41 -13.23
C GLN A 143 5.79 -9.92 -14.57
N ILE A 144 5.47 -8.63 -14.62
CA ILE A 144 5.04 -7.88 -15.81
C ILE A 144 6.07 -6.77 -16.10
N PRO A 145 6.15 -6.25 -17.33
CA PRO A 145 7.01 -5.12 -17.69
C PRO A 145 6.90 -3.94 -16.71
N GLU A 146 7.99 -3.19 -16.53
CA GLU A 146 8.02 -2.05 -15.59
C GLU A 146 7.10 -0.90 -16.03
N GLU A 147 6.80 -0.83 -17.33
CA GLU A 147 5.93 0.15 -17.96
C GLU A 147 4.44 -0.19 -17.81
N GLU A 148 4.11 -1.39 -17.33
CA GLU A 148 2.74 -1.81 -17.08
C GLU A 148 2.37 -1.58 -15.60
N ALA A 149 1.15 -1.04 -15.37
CA ALA A 149 0.64 -0.82 -14.03
C ALA A 149 0.44 -2.16 -13.29
N LYS A 150 0.97 -2.25 -12.08
CA LYS A 150 0.82 -3.43 -11.19
C LYS A 150 -0.59 -3.50 -10.60
N MET A 151 -1.24 -2.34 -10.45
CA MET A 151 -2.59 -2.19 -9.94
C MET A 151 -3.23 -0.93 -10.51
N SER A 152 -4.54 -0.95 -10.71
CA SER A 152 -5.33 0.24 -11.02
C SER A 152 -6.63 0.27 -10.22
N VAL A 153 -7.08 1.48 -9.90
CA VAL A 153 -8.38 1.73 -9.28
C VAL A 153 -9.07 2.89 -9.99
N LEU A 154 -10.28 2.64 -10.49
CA LEU A 154 -11.12 3.62 -11.18
C LEU A 154 -12.34 3.95 -10.31
N GLU A 155 -12.74 5.23 -10.24
CA GLU A 155 -14.06 5.62 -9.76
C GLU A 155 -14.89 6.17 -10.93
N PRO A 156 -15.94 5.45 -11.36
CA PRO A 156 -16.58 5.70 -12.65
C PRO A 156 -17.40 6.99 -12.71
N ASN A 157 -17.85 7.53 -11.57
CA ASN A 157 -18.69 8.73 -11.56
C ASN A 157 -17.87 10.01 -11.73
N SER A 158 -16.66 10.05 -11.15
CA SER A 158 -15.73 11.16 -11.27
C SER A 158 -14.79 11.02 -12.47
N GLY A 159 -14.69 9.84 -13.07
CA GLY A 159 -13.71 9.52 -14.13
C GLY A 159 -12.30 9.27 -13.61
N ARG A 160 -12.04 9.56 -12.32
CA ARG A 160 -10.69 9.51 -11.75
C ARG A 160 -10.17 8.09 -11.65
N CYS A 161 -8.95 7.90 -12.12
CA CYS A 161 -8.20 6.66 -12.03
C CYS A 161 -6.88 6.89 -11.29
N VAL A 162 -6.41 5.87 -10.59
CA VAL A 162 -5.02 5.77 -10.12
C VAL A 162 -4.41 4.47 -10.60
N GLU A 163 -3.27 4.56 -11.26
CA GLU A 163 -2.42 3.43 -11.63
C GLU A 163 -1.16 3.41 -10.76
N VAL A 164 -0.75 2.21 -10.35
CA VAL A 164 0.36 2.00 -9.41
C VAL A 164 1.49 1.24 -10.08
N PHE A 165 2.70 1.76 -9.94
CA PHE A 165 3.94 1.14 -10.38
C PHE A 165 4.89 1.06 -9.19
N SER A 166 5.59 -0.06 -9.04
CA SER A 166 6.54 -0.23 -7.93
C SER A 166 7.56 -1.33 -8.20
N ASP A 167 8.72 -1.22 -7.55
CA ASP A 167 9.74 -2.27 -7.47
C ASP A 167 9.49 -3.28 -6.33
N GLN A 168 8.42 -3.09 -5.55
CA GLN A 168 8.05 -3.98 -4.46
C GLN A 168 7.41 -5.28 -4.97
N PRO A 169 7.56 -6.40 -4.23
CA PRO A 169 7.04 -7.70 -4.66
C PRO A 169 5.51 -7.83 -4.59
N GLY A 170 4.83 -6.90 -3.91
CA GLY A 170 3.39 -6.96 -3.71
C GLY A 170 2.80 -5.72 -3.05
N VAL A 171 1.52 -5.82 -2.71
CA VAL A 171 0.72 -4.74 -2.13
C VAL A 171 -0.18 -5.29 -1.02
N GLN A 172 -0.21 -4.61 0.12
CA GLN A 172 -1.34 -4.75 1.06
C GLN A 172 -2.49 -3.91 0.52
N PHE A 173 -3.61 -4.56 0.22
CA PHE A 173 -4.84 -3.88 -0.18
C PHE A 173 -5.84 -3.94 0.97
N TYR A 174 -6.10 -2.77 1.56
CA TYR A 174 -6.92 -2.64 2.76
C TYR A 174 -8.05 -1.63 2.53
N THR A 175 -9.28 -1.99 2.90
CA THR A 175 -10.48 -1.14 2.66
C THR A 175 -10.96 -0.39 3.89
N GLY A 176 -10.06 0.02 4.79
CA GLY A 176 -10.42 0.90 5.90
C GLY A 176 -11.42 0.27 6.88
N ASN A 177 -11.32 -1.03 7.09
CA ASN A 177 -12.30 -1.84 7.82
C ASN A 177 -12.43 -1.44 9.30
N CYS A 178 -11.33 -0.99 9.90
CA CYS A 178 -11.22 -0.65 11.32
C CYS A 178 -11.27 0.87 11.58
N LEU A 179 -11.58 1.70 10.58
CA LEU A 179 -11.82 3.12 10.82
C LEU A 179 -13.03 3.26 11.76
N ASP A 180 -12.88 3.97 12.87
CA ASP A 180 -13.95 4.14 13.85
C ASP A 180 -14.12 5.63 14.20
N PRO A 181 -15.20 6.29 13.74
CA PRO A 181 -15.41 7.71 13.95
C PRO A 181 -15.68 8.07 15.41
N LYS A 182 -15.81 7.08 16.31
CA LYS A 182 -15.93 7.29 17.75
C LYS A 182 -14.56 7.44 18.43
N THR A 183 -13.52 6.80 17.89
CA THR A 183 -12.18 6.79 18.48
C THR A 183 -11.17 7.57 17.64
N ASP A 184 -11.41 7.68 16.33
CA ASP A 184 -10.53 8.36 15.41
C ASP A 184 -10.66 9.90 15.51
N PRO A 185 -9.57 10.65 15.27
CA PRO A 185 -9.62 12.10 15.20
C PRO A 185 -10.57 12.59 14.11
N VAL A 186 -11.22 13.73 14.36
CA VAL A 186 -12.03 14.41 13.35
C VAL A 186 -11.15 14.79 12.16
N GLY A 187 -11.58 14.38 10.97
CA GLY A 187 -10.85 14.57 9.72
C GLY A 187 -10.95 15.98 9.15
N LYS A 188 -10.53 16.10 7.89
CA LYS A 188 -10.54 17.35 7.15
C LYS A 188 -11.95 17.91 7.05
N ASP A 189 -12.05 19.22 7.23
CA ASP A 189 -13.30 19.98 7.16
C ASP A 189 -14.42 19.47 8.10
N GLY A 190 -14.04 18.86 9.22
CA GLY A 190 -15.00 18.33 10.19
C GLY A 190 -15.61 16.98 9.82
N TYR A 191 -15.18 16.34 8.74
CA TYR A 191 -15.71 15.03 8.34
C TYR A 191 -15.09 13.90 9.18
N SER A 192 -15.92 12.97 9.65
CA SER A 192 -15.48 11.76 10.35
C SER A 192 -15.55 10.56 9.41
N TYR A 193 -14.56 9.68 9.46
CA TYR A 193 -14.42 8.58 8.50
C TYR A 193 -14.95 7.26 9.10
N PRO A 194 -16.16 6.79 8.77
CA PRO A 194 -16.63 5.46 9.15
C PRO A 194 -15.81 4.33 8.48
N PRO A 195 -15.97 3.06 8.92
CA PRO A 195 -15.43 1.91 8.21
C PRO A 195 -15.72 2.01 6.72
N HIS A 196 -14.76 1.64 5.88
CA HIS A 196 -14.89 1.69 4.42
C HIS A 196 -14.96 3.11 3.82
N SER A 197 -14.48 4.14 4.52
CA SER A 197 -14.39 5.49 3.93
C SER A 197 -13.28 5.67 2.89
N GLY A 198 -12.35 4.72 2.80
CA GLY A 198 -11.24 4.76 1.84
C GLY A 198 -10.48 3.44 1.80
N PHE A 199 -9.53 3.36 0.88
CA PHE A 199 -8.67 2.19 0.69
C PHE A 199 -7.19 2.56 0.70
N CYS A 200 -6.34 1.63 1.11
CA CYS A 200 -4.90 1.74 1.09
C CYS A 200 -4.31 0.80 0.04
N MET A 201 -3.19 1.25 -0.54
CA MET A 201 -2.36 0.46 -1.44
C MET A 201 -0.93 0.57 -0.91
N GLU A 202 -0.54 -0.36 -0.03
CA GLU A 202 0.76 -0.32 0.64
C GLU A 202 1.73 -1.21 -0.11
N LEU A 203 2.51 -0.59 -1.00
CA LEU A 203 3.56 -1.27 -1.75
C LEU A 203 4.71 -1.59 -0.80
N GLN A 204 4.97 -2.87 -0.57
CA GLN A 204 5.95 -3.31 0.42
C GLN A 204 6.42 -4.75 0.19
N GLY A 205 7.47 -5.17 0.88
CA GLY A 205 7.87 -6.57 1.03
C GLY A 205 6.83 -7.41 1.75
N PHE A 206 7.03 -8.73 1.82
CA PHE A 206 6.06 -9.62 2.48
C PHE A 206 5.94 -9.29 3.98
N PRO A 207 4.71 -9.14 4.52
CA PRO A 207 4.48 -9.10 5.94
C PRO A 207 5.06 -10.34 6.63
N ASP A 208 5.55 -10.17 7.86
CA ASP A 208 6.14 -11.23 8.68
C ASP A 208 7.37 -11.95 8.05
N ALA A 209 7.98 -11.39 7.00
CA ALA A 209 9.10 -12.04 6.29
C ALA A 209 10.31 -12.38 7.19
N VAL A 210 10.54 -11.61 8.25
CA VAL A 210 11.63 -11.87 9.20
C VAL A 210 11.46 -13.19 9.93
N ASN A 211 10.22 -13.62 10.19
CA ASN A 211 9.88 -14.84 10.91
C ASN A 211 9.55 -16.01 9.97
N ARG A 212 9.33 -15.75 8.68
CA ARG A 212 9.01 -16.77 7.67
C ARG A 212 10.24 -17.10 6.83
N SER A 213 10.82 -18.28 7.08
CA SER A 213 12.06 -18.71 6.41
C SER A 213 11.98 -18.72 4.88
N ASN A 214 10.79 -19.00 4.34
CA ASN A 214 10.51 -19.10 2.92
C ASN A 214 10.11 -17.77 2.25
N PHE A 215 9.99 -16.67 3.00
CA PHE A 215 9.71 -15.35 2.43
C PHE A 215 11.01 -14.62 2.07
N PRO A 216 11.05 -13.86 0.96
CA PRO A 216 12.11 -12.90 0.70
C PRO A 216 12.22 -11.93 1.87
N LYS A 217 13.41 -11.85 2.46
CA LYS A 217 13.69 -10.98 3.59
C LYS A 217 14.37 -9.70 3.12
N THR A 218 13.99 -8.58 3.71
CA THR A 218 14.64 -7.30 3.46
C THR A 218 15.39 -6.86 4.70
N PHE A 219 16.71 -6.94 4.64
CA PHE A 219 17.61 -6.44 5.67
C PHE A 219 18.53 -5.38 5.08
N VAL A 220 18.81 -4.35 5.86
CA VAL A 220 19.87 -3.38 5.59
C VAL A 220 21.09 -3.82 6.40
N LEU A 221 22.25 -3.88 5.74
CA LEU A 221 23.51 -4.34 6.33
C LEU A 221 24.47 -3.16 6.53
N PRO A 222 25.24 -3.11 7.62
CA PRO A 222 26.36 -2.18 7.77
C PRO A 222 27.34 -2.33 6.62
N ASN A 223 27.75 -1.21 6.00
CA ASN A 223 28.62 -1.18 4.81
C ASN A 223 28.07 -1.97 3.59
N GLY A 224 26.80 -2.36 3.61
CA GLY A 224 26.13 -3.05 2.52
C GLY A 224 25.53 -2.11 1.48
N LYS A 225 24.77 -2.68 0.55
CA LYS A 225 23.94 -1.88 -0.35
C LYS A 225 22.84 -1.18 0.45
N PRO A 226 22.54 0.09 0.15
CA PRO A 226 21.43 0.78 0.78
C PRO A 226 20.11 0.12 0.38
N TYR A 227 19.11 0.25 1.26
CA TYR A 227 17.72 0.01 0.92
C TYR A 227 17.28 1.04 -0.12
N ILE A 228 16.67 0.59 -1.20
CA ILE A 228 16.05 1.45 -2.21
C ILE A 228 14.69 0.84 -2.55
N GLN A 229 13.67 1.68 -2.55
CA GLN A 229 12.32 1.34 -3.00
C GLN A 229 11.75 2.52 -3.76
N LYS A 230 10.97 2.21 -4.80
CA LYS A 230 10.26 3.18 -5.61
C LYS A 230 8.79 2.78 -5.74
N THR A 231 7.94 3.75 -5.51
CA THR A 231 6.50 3.67 -5.78
C THR A 231 6.08 4.88 -6.59
N LYS A 232 5.21 4.67 -7.56
CA LYS A 232 4.64 5.71 -8.41
C LYS A 232 3.13 5.52 -8.48
N PHE A 233 2.40 6.57 -8.15
CA PHE A 233 0.97 6.70 -8.37
C PHE A 233 0.75 7.64 -9.55
N VAL A 234 0.14 7.16 -10.63
CA VAL A 234 -0.24 7.97 -11.79
C VAL A 234 -1.74 8.19 -11.73
N PHE A 235 -2.14 9.44 -11.54
CA PHE A 235 -3.54 9.85 -11.53
C PHE A 235 -3.95 10.37 -12.90
N SER A 236 -5.14 9.98 -13.34
CA SER A 236 -5.79 10.47 -14.55
C SER A 236 -7.30 10.66 -14.35
N PHE A 237 -7.97 11.35 -15.28
CA PHE A 237 -9.42 11.57 -15.28
C PHE A 237 -10.01 11.54 -16.69
#